data_AF-G3HQU2-F1
#
_entry.id   AF-G3HQU2-F1
#
_cell.length_a   1.000
_cell.length_b   1.000
_cell.length_c   1.000
_cell.angle_alpha   90.00
_cell.angle_beta   90.00
_cell.angle_gamma   90.00
#
_symmetry.space_group_name_H-M   'P 1'
#
loop_
_entity.id
_entity.type
_entity.pdbx_description
1 polymer ?
#
loop_
_entity_poly.entity_id
_entity_poly.type
_entity_poly.pdbx_seq_one_letter_code
_entity_poly.pdbx_strand_id
1 'polypeptide(L)'
;MGNIYTYWKTAESLQISTDMDNCVKCPESHYANAQQTHCLEKAVTFLAYENPLGMALSCIALGCSVLTVGVLGVFVKHHHTPIVKANNQALTYILLITLTFQLDNEIKGS
;
A
#
# COMPACT_ATOMS: atom_id res chain seq x y z
N MET A 1 -8.94 -22.18 20.53
CA MET A 1 -7.99 -22.58 19.48
C MET A 1 -7.15 -21.36 19.12
N GLY A 2 -5.90 -21.29 19.56
CA GLY A 2 -4.98 -20.23 19.11
C GLY A 2 -4.61 -20.46 17.65
N ASN A 3 -4.60 -19.41 16.82
CA ASN A 3 -4.20 -19.53 15.42
C ASN A 3 -2.67 -19.35 15.30
N ILE A 4 -2.05 -19.93 14.27
CA ILE A 4 -0.60 -19.86 14.07
C ILE A 4 -0.09 -18.43 13.93
N TYR A 5 -0.88 -17.53 13.34
CA TYR A 5 -0.53 -16.11 13.20
C TYR A 5 -0.36 -15.40 14.54
N THR A 6 -1.16 -15.75 15.55
CA THR A 6 -1.03 -15.19 16.89
C THR A 6 0.29 -15.62 17.53
N TYR A 7 0.71 -16.88 17.32
CA TYR A 7 1.98 -17.38 17.82
C TYR A 7 3.19 -16.70 17.16
N TRP A 8 3.16 -16.52 15.84
CA TRP A 8 4.21 -15.79 15.11
C TRP A 8 4.30 -14.33 15.57
N LYS A 9 3.17 -13.62 15.66
CA LYS A 9 3.12 -12.23 16.13
C LYS A 9 3.65 -12.07 17.55
N THR A 10 3.43 -13.05 18.43
CA THR A 10 3.99 -13.03 19.78
C THR A 10 5.51 -13.25 19.79
N ALA A 11 6.03 -14.14 18.95
CA ALA A 11 7.47 -14.43 18.86
C ALA A 11 8.30 -13.22 18.38
N GLU A 12 7.72 -12.38 17.53
CA GLU A 12 8.35 -11.14 17.03
C GLU A 12 8.44 -10.03 18.10
N SER A 13 7.73 -10.16 19.22
CA SER A 13 7.60 -9.14 20.28
C SER A 13 8.27 -9.50 21.61
N LEU A 14 9.10 -10.55 21.67
CA LEU A 14 9.74 -11.04 22.89
C LEU A 14 11.26 -10.88 22.84
N GLN A 15 11.88 -10.36 23.90
CA GLN A 15 13.34 -10.37 24.08
C GLN A 15 13.77 -11.30 25.23
N ILE A 16 14.91 -11.97 25.06
CA ILE A 16 15.59 -12.83 26.04
C ILE A 16 16.74 -12.03 26.66
N SER A 17 16.67 -11.76 27.96
CA SER A 17 17.75 -11.09 28.70
C SER A 17 18.68 -12.14 29.32
N THR A 18 19.99 -12.01 29.11
CA THR A 18 21.02 -12.98 29.53
C THR A 18 21.23 -13.10 31.05
N ASP A 19 20.48 -12.35 31.86
CA ASP A 19 20.62 -12.33 33.32
C ASP A 19 19.56 -13.19 34.06
N MET A 20 18.50 -13.63 33.38
CA MET A 20 17.54 -14.60 33.94
C MET A 20 16.58 -15.07 32.84
N ASP A 21 16.21 -16.35 32.82
CA ASP A 21 15.33 -17.05 31.84
C ASP A 21 13.89 -16.50 31.70
N ASN A 22 13.71 -15.18 31.63
CA ASN A 22 12.43 -14.51 31.57
C ASN A 22 12.30 -13.76 30.24
N CYS A 23 11.43 -14.26 29.37
CA CYS A 23 11.03 -13.56 28.15
C CYS A 23 10.17 -12.35 28.53
N VAL A 24 10.63 -11.14 28.22
CA VAL A 24 9.86 -9.92 28.44
C VAL A 24 9.33 -9.39 27.11
N LYS A 25 8.11 -8.84 27.14
CA LYS A 25 7.47 -8.27 25.95
C LYS A 25 8.11 -6.92 25.61
N CYS A 26 8.56 -6.73 24.37
CA CYS A 26 8.98 -5.45 23.85
C CYS A 26 7.78 -4.47 23.79
N PRO A 27 8.01 -3.15 23.97
CA PRO A 27 6.97 -2.15 23.76
C PRO A 27 6.42 -2.24 22.33
N GLU A 28 5.14 -1.90 22.12
CA GLU A 28 4.46 -2.11 20.82
C GLU A 28 5.12 -1.39 19.62
N SER A 29 5.97 -0.40 19.90
CA SER A 29 6.76 0.34 18.92
C SER A 29 8.06 -0.37 18.50
N HIS A 30 8.41 -1.51 19.09
CA HIS A 30 9.68 -2.20 18.90
C HIS A 30 9.46 -3.69 18.60
N TYR A 31 10.34 -4.30 17.80
CA TYR A 31 10.36 -5.74 17.52
C TYR A 31 11.68 -6.35 18.01
N ALA A 32 11.70 -7.63 18.33
CA ALA A 32 12.93 -8.29 18.77
C ALA A 32 13.86 -8.58 17.57
N ASN A 33 15.17 -8.43 17.75
CA ASN A 33 16.16 -8.83 16.74
C ASN A 33 16.06 -10.34 16.40
N ALA A 34 16.66 -10.80 15.30
CA ALA A 34 16.70 -12.22 14.93
C ALA A 34 17.32 -13.13 16.00
N GLN A 35 18.21 -12.58 16.83
CA GLN A 35 18.81 -13.25 17.99
C GLN A 35 18.00 -13.05 19.29
N GLN A 36 16.87 -12.35 19.20
CA GLN A 36 15.94 -12.01 20.29
C GLN A 36 16.58 -11.34 21.50
N THR A 37 17.78 -10.78 21.37
CA THR A 37 18.56 -10.25 22.49
C THR A 37 18.29 -8.77 22.77
N HIS A 38 17.80 -8.04 21.76
CA HIS A 38 17.54 -6.61 21.84
C HIS A 38 16.21 -6.28 21.15
N CYS A 39 15.41 -5.39 21.77
CA CYS A 39 14.30 -4.75 21.09
C CYS A 39 14.85 -3.69 20.12
N LEU A 40 14.71 -3.95 18.83
CA LEU A 40 14.95 -2.96 17.77
C LEU A 40 13.69 -2.10 17.65
N GLU A 41 13.88 -0.79 17.56
CA GLU A 41 12.79 0.10 17.18
C GLU A 41 12.22 -0.41 15.87
N LYS A 42 10.89 -0.48 15.77
CA LYS A 42 10.20 -0.83 14.54
C LYS A 42 10.49 0.31 13.57
N ALA A 43 11.66 0.23 12.95
CA ALA A 43 12.05 1.05 11.84
C ALA A 43 10.94 0.83 10.85
N VAL A 44 10.04 1.81 10.81
CA VAL A 44 9.18 2.11 9.71
C VAL A 44 10.13 2.27 8.53
N THR A 45 10.58 1.17 7.94
CA THR A 45 11.30 1.14 6.67
C THR A 45 10.40 1.59 5.52
N PHE A 46 9.18 2.04 5.83
CA PHE A 46 8.34 2.89 5.01
C PHE A 46 8.56 4.41 5.22
N LEU A 47 8.89 4.86 6.44
CA LEU A 47 9.13 6.28 6.80
C LEU A 47 10.62 6.60 7.08
N ALA A 48 11.55 5.64 7.00
CA ALA A 48 12.99 5.93 6.97
C ALA A 48 13.51 6.16 5.53
N TYR A 49 12.58 6.51 4.63
CA TYR A 49 12.78 6.94 3.25
C TYR A 49 12.40 8.43 3.08
N GLU A 50 12.40 9.16 4.20
CA GLU A 50 11.58 10.35 4.42
C GLU A 50 12.30 11.68 4.19
N ASN A 51 13.51 11.69 3.62
CA ASN A 51 14.13 12.96 3.19
C ASN A 51 14.27 13.08 1.66
N PRO A 52 14.86 12.13 0.92
CA PRO A 52 14.99 12.25 -0.55
C PRO A 52 13.74 11.80 -1.31
N LEU A 53 12.98 10.85 -0.77
CA LEU A 53 11.90 10.23 -1.54
C LEU A 53 10.50 10.63 -1.19
N GLY A 54 10.24 11.09 0.02
CA GLY A 54 9.10 11.98 0.26
C GLY A 54 9.14 13.19 -0.70
N MET A 55 10.33 13.78 -0.90
CA MET A 55 10.54 14.87 -1.86
C MET A 55 10.32 14.40 -3.31
N ALA A 56 10.94 13.29 -3.73
CA ALA A 56 10.75 12.78 -5.09
C ALA A 56 9.29 12.42 -5.38
N LEU A 57 8.58 11.76 -4.45
CA LEU A 57 7.17 11.42 -4.59
C LEU A 57 6.29 12.68 -4.67
N SER A 58 6.59 13.71 -3.88
CA SER A 58 5.89 14.99 -3.94
C SER A 58 6.13 15.69 -5.28
N CYS A 59 7.36 15.71 -5.78
CA CYS A 59 7.72 16.25 -7.09
C CYS A 59 7.03 15.48 -8.23
N ILE A 60 6.98 14.15 -8.15
CA ILE A 60 6.28 13.29 -9.12
C ILE A 60 4.78 13.59 -9.07
N ALA A 61 4.16 13.67 -7.89
CA ALA A 61 2.75 13.96 -7.75
C ALA A 61 2.38 15.34 -8.32
N LEU A 62 3.18 16.37 -8.04
CA LEU A 62 3.00 17.71 -8.61
C LEU A 62 3.22 17.71 -10.13
N GLY A 63 4.26 17.03 -10.61
CA GLY A 63 4.52 16.88 -12.04
C GLY A 63 3.38 16.17 -12.77
N CYS A 64 2.91 15.04 -12.23
CA CYS A 64 1.75 14.32 -12.74
C CYS A 64 0.50 15.20 -12.74
N SER A 65 0.26 15.99 -11.70
CA SER A 65 -0.88 16.93 -11.64
C SER A 65 -0.81 17.98 -12.77
N VAL A 66 0.35 18.61 -12.96
CA VAL A 66 0.56 19.59 -14.04
C VAL A 66 0.42 18.94 -15.42
N LEU A 67 0.92 17.72 -15.60
CA LEU A 67 0.76 16.96 -16.82
C LEU A 67 -0.72 16.63 -17.10
N THR A 68 -1.48 16.20 -16.09
CA THR A 68 -2.93 15.94 -16.22
C THR A 68 -3.67 17.21 -16.62
N VAL A 69 -3.36 18.35 -15.99
CA VAL A 69 -3.95 19.65 -16.34
C VAL A 69 -3.56 20.06 -17.77
N GLY A 70 -2.32 19.84 -18.18
CA GLY A 70 -1.84 20.12 -19.54
C GLY A 70 -2.52 19.25 -20.59
N VAL A 71 -2.60 17.94 -20.37
CA VAL A 71 -3.30 16.98 -21.24
C VAL A 71 -4.78 17.36 -21.33
N LEU A 72 -5.41 17.69 -20.21
CA LEU A 72 -6.79 18.15 -20.16
C LEU A 72 -6.97 19.45 -20.96
N GLY A 73 -6.05 20.42 -20.82
CA GLY A 73 -6.08 21.66 -21.59
C GLY A 73 -5.90 21.45 -23.10
N VAL A 74 -5.00 20.55 -23.50
CA VAL A 74 -4.80 20.17 -24.91
C VAL A 74 -6.05 19.46 -25.46
N PHE A 75 -6.65 18.57 -24.66
CA PHE A 75 -7.87 17.86 -25.00
C PHE A 75 -9.05 18.82 -25.15
N VAL A 76 -9.17 19.80 -24.25
CA VAL A 76 -10.14 20.91 -24.34
C VAL A 76 -9.93 21.72 -25.63
N LYS A 77 -8.68 22.01 -25.98
CA LYS A 77 -8.32 22.76 -27.20
C LYS A 77 -8.56 21.97 -28.50
N HIS A 78 -8.44 20.64 -28.47
CA HIS A 78 -8.66 19.75 -29.61
C HIS A 78 -10.07 19.11 -29.60
N HIS A 79 -11.07 19.85 -29.10
CA HIS A 79 -12.44 19.36 -28.87
C HIS A 79 -13.20 18.83 -30.08
N HIS A 80 -12.72 19.08 -31.31
CA HIS A 80 -13.51 18.75 -32.49
C HIS A 80 -13.54 17.26 -32.86
N THR A 81 -12.73 16.37 -32.25
CA THR A 81 -12.84 14.90 -32.52
C THR A 81 -11.96 13.98 -31.62
N PRO A 82 -12.08 13.94 -30.28
CA PRO A 82 -11.85 12.63 -29.61
C PRO A 82 -12.63 12.31 -28.31
N ILE A 83 -13.21 13.28 -27.60
CA ILE A 83 -13.73 13.07 -26.23
C ILE A 83 -15.00 12.25 -26.20
N VAL A 84 -15.96 12.58 -27.07
CA VAL A 84 -17.30 11.99 -27.06
C VAL A 84 -17.24 10.52 -27.50
N LYS A 85 -16.27 10.19 -28.38
CA LYS A 85 -16.00 8.83 -28.83
C LYS A 85 -15.22 8.02 -27.79
N ALA A 86 -14.23 8.62 -27.14
CA ALA A 86 -13.45 7.96 -26.09
C ALA A 86 -14.24 7.75 -24.79
N ASN A 87 -15.09 8.71 -24.40
CA ASN A 87 -15.84 8.65 -23.15
C ASN A 87 -16.94 7.59 -23.19
N ASN A 88 -17.76 7.55 -24.25
CA ASN A 88 -18.81 6.54 -24.37
C ASN A 88 -18.23 5.11 -24.44
N GLN A 89 -17.06 4.96 -25.08
CA GLN A 89 -16.35 3.69 -25.17
C GLN A 89 -15.71 3.29 -23.82
N ALA A 90 -15.05 4.22 -23.12
CA ALA A 90 -14.47 3.97 -21.80
C ALA A 90 -15.55 3.60 -20.76
N LEU A 91 -16.68 4.32 -20.75
CA LEU A 91 -17.79 4.05 -19.84
C LEU A 91 -18.39 2.66 -20.08
N THR A 92 -18.58 2.28 -21.35
CA THR A 92 -19.07 0.95 -21.72
C THR A 92 -18.10 -0.15 -21.29
N TYR A 93 -16.79 0.03 -21.48
CA TYR A 93 -15.79 -0.94 -21.00
C TYR A 93 -15.75 -1.04 -19.48
N ILE A 94 -15.82 0.07 -18.75
CA ILE A 94 -15.83 0.08 -17.28
C ILE A 94 -17.07 -0.65 -16.76
N LEU A 95 -18.23 -0.42 -17.38
CA LEU A 95 -19.48 -1.12 -17.07
C LEU A 95 -19.36 -2.62 -17.33
N LEU A 96 -18.82 -3.03 -18.49
CA LEU A 96 -18.61 -4.44 -18.85
C LEU A 96 -17.61 -5.14 -17.93
N ILE A 97 -16.50 -4.47 -17.55
CA ILE A 97 -15.50 -5.01 -16.62
C ILE A 97 -16.12 -5.18 -15.23
N THR A 98 -16.86 -4.18 -14.76
CA THR A 98 -17.57 -4.25 -13.48
C THR A 98 -18.57 -5.41 -13.49
N LEU A 99 -19.37 -5.52 -14.54
CA LEU A 99 -20.36 -6.58 -14.69
C LEU A 99 -19.71 -7.97 -14.71
N THR A 100 -18.65 -8.16 -15.48
CA THR A 100 -17.91 -9.42 -15.55
C THR A 100 -17.25 -9.78 -14.22
N PHE A 101 -16.67 -8.79 -13.53
CA PHE A 101 -16.06 -8.99 -12.22
C PHE A 101 -17.08 -9.37 -11.15
N GLN A 102 -18.27 -8.77 -11.17
CA GLN A 102 -19.36 -9.15 -10.27
C GLN A 102 -19.83 -10.60 -10.52
N LEU A 103 -19.86 -11.04 -11.78
CA LEU A 103 -20.26 -12.41 -12.13
C LEU A 103 -19.19 -13.45 -11.76
N ASP A 104 -17.90 -13.13 -11.88
CA ASP A 104 -16.82 -14.05 -11.48
C ASP A 104 -16.78 -14.28 -9.96
N ASN A 105 -17.06 -13.23 -9.18
CA ASN A 105 -17.14 -13.34 -7.71
C ASN A 105 -18.29 -14.25 -7.24
N GLU A 106 -19.41 -14.29 -7.97
CA GLU A 106 -20.55 -15.18 -7.65
C GLU A 106 -20.25 -16.65 -8.01
N ILE A 107 -19.59 -16.91 -9.15
CA ILE A 107 -19.24 -18.29 -9.58
C ILE A 107 -18.14 -18.89 -8.70
N LYS A 108 -17.21 -18.07 -8.20
CA LYS A 108 -16.13 -18.51 -7.30
C LYS A 108 -16.55 -18.57 -5.82
N GLY A 109 -17.74 -18.04 -5.52
CA GLY A 109 -18.35 -18.03 -4.19
C GLY A 109 -19.34 -19.17 -3.93
N SER A 110 -19.57 -20.07 -4.90
CA SER A 110 -20.39 -21.28 -4.72
C SER A 110 -19.59 -22.58 -4.74
#